data_AF-A0A392SSB8-F1
#
_entry.id   AF-A0A392SSB8-F1
#
_cell.length_a   1.000
_cell.length_b   1.000
_cell.length_c   1.000
_cell.angle_alpha   90.00
_cell.angle_beta   90.00
_cell.angle_gamma   90.00
#
_symmetry.space_group_name_H-M   'P 1'
#
loop_
_entity.id
_entity.type
_entity.pdbx_description
1 polymer ?
#
loop_
_entity_poly.entity_id
_entity_poly.type
_entity_poly.pdbx_seq_one_letter_code
_entity_poly.pdbx_strand_id
1 'polypeptide(L)'
;GKAEKELEELKASSVEEKKNLEVKLGNLKSVMAPAKDEPASAHRLTTHAELVGVIKSLGEKVVSGVTYGFENAVAQMKVANSGLELSTEGIGMLKRVV
;
A
#
# COMPACT_ATOMS: atom_id res chain seq x y z
N GLY A 1 -28.56 49.98 4.70
CA GLY A 1 -28.35 50.26 3.26
C GLY A 1 -28.14 48.97 2.47
N LYS A 2 -28.22 48.98 1.14
CA LYS A 2 -28.04 47.76 0.29
C LYS A 2 -26.80 46.94 0.66
N ALA A 3 -25.68 47.61 0.92
CA ALA A 3 -24.41 46.99 1.31
C ALA A 3 -24.46 46.24 2.67
N GLU A 4 -25.26 46.71 3.63
CA GLU A 4 -25.39 46.03 4.93
C GLU A 4 -26.17 44.71 4.78
N LYS A 5 -27.19 44.68 3.92
CA LYS A 5 -27.97 43.48 3.64
C LYS A 5 -27.12 42.41 2.94
N GLU A 6 -26.33 42.81 1.95
CA GLU A 6 -25.39 41.91 1.25
C GLU A 6 -24.32 41.36 2.20
N LEU A 7 -23.85 42.18 3.16
CA LEU A 7 -22.89 41.73 4.17
C LEU A 7 -23.48 40.69 5.14
N GLU A 8 -24.72 40.86 5.57
CA GLU A 8 -25.38 39.86 6.43
C GLU A 8 -25.64 38.54 5.70
N GLU A 9 -26.08 38.61 4.44
CA GLU A 9 -26.30 37.43 3.60
C GLU A 9 -24.99 36.65 3.36
N LEU A 10 -23.89 37.37 3.12
CA LEU A 10 -22.56 36.77 2.96
C LEU A 10 -22.03 36.13 4.25
N LYS A 11 -22.34 36.71 5.43
CA LYS A 11 -22.01 36.09 6.71
C LYS A 11 -22.82 34.81 6.95
N ALA A 12 -24.11 34.84 6.62
CA ALA A 12 -24.98 33.68 6.76
C ALA A 12 -24.53 32.53 5.84
N SER A 13 -24.19 32.81 4.58
CA SER A 13 -23.69 31.79 3.64
C SER A 13 -22.35 31.22 4.10
N SER A 14 -21.44 32.05 4.61
CA SER A 14 -20.14 31.60 5.11
C SER A 14 -20.26 30.68 6.34
N VAL A 15 -21.20 30.96 7.25
CA VAL A 15 -21.46 30.10 8.42
C VAL A 15 -21.99 28.72 7.98
N GLU A 16 -22.92 28.69 7.04
CA GLU A 16 -23.49 27.44 6.53
C GLU A 16 -22.47 26.60 5.76
N GLU A 17 -21.66 27.24 4.90
CA GLU A 17 -20.56 26.56 4.19
C GLU A 17 -19.54 25.96 5.17
N LYS A 18 -19.17 26.69 6.23
CA LYS A 18 -18.25 26.18 7.26
C LYS A 18 -18.81 24.93 7.95
N LYS A 19 -20.09 24.94 8.33
CA LYS A 19 -20.76 23.78 8.94
C LYS A 19 -20.77 22.57 8.00
N ASN A 20 -21.06 22.78 6.72
CA ASN A 20 -21.01 21.73 5.71
C ASN A 20 -19.59 21.16 5.54
N LEU A 21 -18.56 22.02 5.53
CA LEU A 21 -17.17 21.59 5.45
C LEU A 21 -16.72 20.78 6.67
N GLU A 22 -17.14 21.17 7.88
CA GLU A 22 -16.86 20.42 9.11
C GLU A 22 -17.46 19.01 9.07
N VAL A 23 -18.70 18.87 8.59
CA VAL A 23 -19.35 17.56 8.39
C VAL A 23 -18.61 16.72 7.37
N LYS A 24 -18.27 17.30 6.20
CA LYS A 24 -17.52 16.60 5.16
C LYS A 24 -16.14 16.15 5.66
N LEU A 25 -15.47 16.98 6.44
CA LEU A 25 -14.16 16.65 7.02
C LEU A 25 -14.27 15.49 8.03
N GLY A 26 -15.32 15.47 8.86
CA GLY A 26 -15.59 14.36 9.77
C GLY A 26 -15.82 13.04 9.02
N ASN A 27 -16.66 13.07 7.98
CA ASN A 27 -16.90 11.90 7.14
C ASN A 27 -15.63 11.43 6.44
N LEU A 28 -14.85 12.36 5.87
CA LEU A 28 -13.59 12.03 5.21
C LEU A 28 -12.59 11.39 6.17
N LYS A 29 -12.44 11.92 7.40
CA LYS A 29 -11.59 11.33 8.43
C LYS A 29 -12.03 9.92 8.81
N SER A 30 -13.34 9.67 8.87
CA SER A 30 -13.89 8.34 9.14
C SER A 30 -13.54 7.36 8.03
N VAL A 31 -13.67 7.77 6.76
CA VAL A 31 -13.33 6.94 5.59
C VAL A 31 -11.82 6.71 5.45
N MET A 32 -11.01 7.69 5.83
CA MET A 32 -9.54 7.59 5.82
C MET A 32 -8.96 6.94 7.09
N ALA A 33 -9.81 6.47 8.01
CA ALA A 33 -9.34 5.76 9.19
C ALA A 33 -8.69 4.43 8.76
N PRO A 34 -7.48 4.13 9.23
CA PRO A 34 -6.80 2.88 8.89
C PRO A 34 -7.62 1.65 9.31
N ALA A 35 -7.56 0.59 8.51
CA ALA A 35 -8.17 -0.69 8.91
C ALA A 35 -7.37 -1.34 10.06
N LYS A 36 -8.03 -2.18 10.86
CA LYS A 36 -7.41 -2.87 12.03
C LYS A 36 -6.12 -3.61 11.67
N ASP A 37 -6.09 -4.22 10.49
CA ASP A 37 -4.97 -5.04 10.01
C ASP A 37 -4.14 -4.31 8.93
N GLU A 38 -4.35 -2.99 8.79
CA GLU A 38 -3.57 -2.18 7.86
C GLU A 38 -2.14 -2.01 8.41
N PRO A 39 -1.09 -2.31 7.61
CA PRO A 39 0.27 -2.12 8.08
C PRO A 39 0.62 -0.64 8.22
N ALA A 40 1.45 -0.28 9.20
CA ALA A 40 1.92 1.09 9.42
C ALA A 40 2.52 1.74 8.16
N SER A 41 3.12 0.94 7.27
CA SER A 41 3.67 1.40 5.98
C SER A 41 2.60 1.84 4.98
N ALA A 42 1.35 1.38 5.13
CA ALA A 42 0.23 1.76 4.27
C ALA A 42 -0.50 3.03 4.72
N HIS A 43 -0.39 3.41 5.99
CA HIS A 43 -1.11 4.55 6.59
C HIS A 43 -0.80 5.92 5.94
N ARG A 44 0.32 6.02 5.21
CA ARG A 44 0.77 7.27 4.56
C ARG A 44 0.59 7.24 3.04
N LEU A 45 0.01 6.18 2.50
CA LEU A 45 -0.26 6.07 1.07
C LEU A 45 -1.49 6.91 0.77
N THR A 46 -1.30 7.97 -0.01
CA THR A 46 -2.37 8.91 -0.39
C THR A 46 -2.80 8.74 -1.84
N THR A 47 -2.03 7.98 -2.62
CA THR A 47 -2.27 7.74 -4.04
C THR A 47 -2.23 6.26 -4.40
N HIS A 48 -2.97 5.90 -5.45
CA HIS A 48 -2.93 4.55 -6.03
C HIS A 48 -1.52 4.18 -6.53
N ALA A 49 -0.75 5.15 -7.04
CA ALA A 49 0.62 4.93 -7.49
C ALA A 49 1.56 4.51 -6.35
N GLU A 50 1.46 5.14 -5.18
CA GLU A 50 2.24 4.76 -3.99
C GLU A 50 1.92 3.34 -3.54
N LEU A 51 0.63 2.97 -3.53
CA LEU A 51 0.19 1.61 -3.20
C LEU A 51 0.76 0.56 -4.17
N VAL A 52 0.65 0.81 -5.48
CA VAL A 52 1.23 -0.06 -6.51
C VAL A 52 2.75 -0.19 -6.34
N GLY A 53 3.44 0.89 -5.99
CA GLY A 53 4.87 0.89 -5.70
C GLY A 53 5.23 -0.02 -4.52
N VAL A 54 4.49 0.06 -3.41
CA VAL A 54 4.67 -0.80 -2.24
C VAL A 54 4.41 -2.27 -2.58
N ILE A 55 3.32 -2.57 -3.29
CA ILE A 55 2.97 -3.93 -3.73
C ILE A 55 4.09 -4.52 -4.58
N LYS A 56 4.61 -3.74 -5.55
CA LYS A 56 5.73 -4.18 -6.40
C LYS A 56 6.97 -4.50 -5.58
N SER A 57 7.37 -3.60 -4.68
CA SER A 57 8.53 -3.80 -3.80
C SER A 57 8.36 -5.02 -2.89
N LEU A 58 7.16 -5.25 -2.35
CA LEU A 58 6.88 -6.42 -1.52
C LEU A 58 6.97 -7.71 -2.34
N GLY A 59 6.42 -7.73 -3.54
CA GLY A 59 6.54 -8.86 -4.46
C GLY A 59 7.99 -9.20 -4.79
N GLU A 60 8.83 -8.20 -5.07
CA GLU A 60 10.27 -8.38 -5.31
C GLU A 60 11.00 -8.97 -4.11
N LYS A 61 10.67 -8.52 -2.89
CA LYS A 61 11.24 -9.05 -1.64
C LYS A 61 10.86 -10.50 -1.40
N VAL A 62 9.59 -10.86 -1.61
CA VAL A 62 9.10 -12.25 -1.46
C VAL A 62 9.81 -13.17 -2.44
N VAL A 63 9.87 -12.79 -3.72
CA VAL A 63 10.58 -13.58 -4.75
C VAL A 63 12.04 -13.76 -4.37
N SER A 64 12.72 -12.69 -3.97
CA SER A 64 14.13 -12.76 -3.57
C SER A 64 14.36 -13.67 -2.36
N GLY A 65 13.48 -13.60 -1.35
CA GLY A 65 13.56 -14.45 -0.17
C GLY A 65 13.33 -15.94 -0.48
N VAL A 66 12.37 -16.25 -1.35
CA VAL A 66 12.10 -17.63 -1.80
C VAL A 66 13.27 -18.17 -2.62
N THR A 67 13.81 -17.37 -3.55
CA THR A 67 14.99 -17.75 -4.34
C THR A 67 16.17 -18.06 -3.43
N TYR A 68 16.48 -17.18 -2.48
CA TYR A 68 17.55 -17.41 -1.52
C TYR A 68 17.33 -18.68 -0.69
N GLY A 69 16.12 -18.87 -0.16
CA GLY A 69 15.78 -20.06 0.62
C GLY A 69 15.95 -21.36 -0.17
N PHE A 70 15.53 -21.36 -1.44
CA PHE A 70 15.69 -22.49 -2.34
C PHE A 70 17.16 -22.79 -2.63
N GLU A 71 17.95 -21.78 -3.02
CA GLU A 71 19.40 -21.94 -3.29
C GLU A 71 20.15 -22.47 -2.08
N ASN A 72 19.84 -21.94 -0.89
CA ASN A 72 20.40 -22.42 0.37
C ASN A 72 20.02 -23.87 0.67
N ALA A 73 18.75 -24.27 0.46
CA ALA A 73 18.33 -25.66 0.63
C ALA A 73 19.04 -26.61 -0.35
N VAL A 74 19.19 -26.21 -1.62
CA VAL A 74 19.96 -26.96 -2.61
C VAL A 74 21.42 -27.10 -2.16
N ALA A 75 22.05 -26.02 -1.69
CA ALA A 75 23.42 -26.07 -1.19
C ALA A 75 23.59 -27.04 -0.02
N GLN A 76 22.69 -27.00 0.97
CA GLN A 76 22.70 -27.94 2.11
C GLN A 76 22.53 -29.39 1.65
N MET A 77 21.64 -29.63 0.69
CA MET A 77 21.40 -30.97 0.14
C MET A 77 22.62 -31.52 -0.61
N LYS A 78 23.36 -30.66 -1.33
CA LYS A 78 24.64 -31.04 -1.97
C LYS A 78 25.70 -31.43 -0.95
N VAL A 79 25.76 -30.71 0.17
CA VAL A 79 26.71 -31.01 1.26
C VAL A 79 26.37 -32.35 1.93
N ALA A 80 25.09 -32.58 2.23
CA ALA A 80 24.65 -33.81 2.88
C ALA A 80 24.76 -35.05 1.98
N ASN A 81 24.65 -34.89 0.65
CA ASN A 81 24.68 -35.97 -0.32
C ASN A 81 25.90 -35.86 -1.25
N SER A 82 27.10 -35.79 -0.66
CA SER A 82 28.34 -35.67 -1.42
C SER A 82 28.49 -36.84 -2.40
N GLY A 83 28.53 -36.56 -3.70
CA GLY A 83 28.68 -37.56 -4.77
C GLY A 83 27.42 -37.85 -5.58
N LEU A 84 26.27 -37.24 -5.26
CA LEU A 84 25.05 -37.29 -6.07
C LEU A 84 24.80 -35.95 -6.75
N GLU A 85 24.35 -36.00 -8.02
CA GLU A 85 23.94 -34.81 -8.76
C GLU A 85 22.45 -34.53 -8.52
N LEU A 86 22.14 -33.33 -8.02
CA LEU A 86 20.77 -32.89 -7.79
C LEU A 86 20.25 -32.20 -9.03
N SER A 87 19.22 -32.76 -9.66
CA SER A 87 18.50 -32.06 -10.72
C SER A 87 17.62 -30.97 -10.11
N THR A 88 17.87 -29.72 -10.50
CA THR A 88 17.02 -28.56 -10.20
C THR A 88 16.40 -27.99 -11.48
N GLU A 89 16.40 -28.77 -12.55
CA GLU A 89 15.87 -28.37 -13.85
C GLU A 89 14.36 -28.14 -13.76
N GLY A 90 13.86 -27.08 -14.40
CA GLY A 90 12.44 -26.71 -14.37
C GLY A 90 11.95 -26.09 -13.04
N ILE A 91 12.80 -26.05 -12.00
CA ILE A 91 12.48 -25.40 -10.70
C ILE A 91 12.87 -23.90 -10.72
N GLY A 92 13.40 -23.41 -11.84
CA GLY A 92 13.70 -21.99 -12.05
C GLY A 92 12.45 -21.09 -11.94
N MET A 93 12.67 -19.84 -11.53
CA MET A 93 11.61 -18.85 -11.27
C MET A 93 10.46 -18.90 -12.29
N LEU A 94 9.22 -18.99 -11.80
CA LEU A 94 8.03 -18.67 -12.58
C LEU A 94 8.19 -17.24 -13.11
N LYS A 95 8.55 -17.10 -14.39
CA LYS A 95 8.63 -15.79 -15.03
C LYS A 95 7.27 -15.10 -14.91
N ARG A 96 7.29 -13.85 -14.47
CA ARG A 96 6.13 -12.95 -14.50
C ARG A 96 5.57 -12.95 -15.93
N VAL A 97 4.26 -13.20 -16.08
CA VAL A 97 3.56 -12.95 -17.34
C VAL A 97 3.59 -11.43 -17.54
N VAL A 98 4.23 -11.00 -18.63
CA VAL A 98 4.37 -9.60 -19.03
C VAL A 98 3.05 -9.11 -19.63
#